data_AF-A0A225X4U1-F1
#
_entry.id   AF-A0A225X4U1-F1
#
_cell.length_a   1.000
_cell.length_b   1.000
_cell.length_c   1.000
_cell.angle_alpha   90.00
_cell.angle_beta   90.00
_cell.angle_gamma   90.00
#
_symmetry.space_group_name_H-M   'P 1'
#
loop_
_entity.id
_entity.type
_entity.pdbx_description
1 polymer ?
#
loop_
_entity_poly.entity_id
_entity_poly.type
_entity_poly.pdbx_seq_one_letter_code
_entity_poly.pdbx_strand_id
1 'polypeptide(L)' 'MVHQQLRRIPPWEIHLHDTVVIDKITHRKFMERPEQFKSDQWELVLALCNFEPSKLLSLSDAIQKLQDLEVDTRWEQECN' A
#
# COMPACT_ATOMS: atom_id res chain seq x y z
N MET A 1 -1.47 11.83 -23.33
CA MET A 1 -2.69 11.78 -22.49
C MET A 1 -2.78 10.40 -21.87
N VAL A 2 -2.27 10.24 -20.66
CA VAL A 2 -2.57 9.06 -19.82
C VAL A 2 -2.92 9.60 -18.44
N HIS A 3 -4.14 10.13 -18.32
CA HIS A 3 -4.76 10.17 -17.01
C HIS A 3 -5.04 8.71 -16.65
N GLN A 4 -4.08 8.04 -15.99
CA GLN A 4 -4.39 6.85 -15.23
C GLN A 4 -5.38 7.31 -14.16
N GLN A 5 -6.67 7.20 -14.47
CA GLN A 5 -7.71 7.18 -13.48
C GLN A 5 -7.38 6.00 -12.58
N LEU A 6 -6.79 6.31 -11.42
CA LEU A 6 -6.78 5.42 -10.26
C LEU A 6 -8.19 4.85 -10.18
N ARG A 7 -8.35 3.57 -10.54
CA ARG A 7 -9.64 2.92 -10.44
C ARG A 7 -10.08 3.13 -8.99
N ARG A 8 -11.22 3.77 -8.79
CA ARG A 8 -11.79 4.03 -7.46
C ARG A 8 -12.35 2.73 -6.87
N ILE A 9 -11.48 1.74 -6.73
CA ILE A 9 -11.76 0.48 -6.08
C ILE A 9 -11.70 0.78 -4.58
N PRO A 10 -12.79 0.53 -3.83
CA PRO A 10 -12.76 0.70 -2.39
C PRO A 10 -11.66 -0.21 -1.80
N PRO A 11 -11.03 0.16 -0.68
CA PRO A 11 -9.88 -0.57 -0.15
C PRO A 11 -10.12 -2.10 0.00
N TRP A 12 -11.31 -2.52 0.42
CA TRP A 12 -11.71 -3.94 0.55
C TRP A 12 -12.31 -4.55 -0.72
N GLU A 13 -12.14 -3.94 -1.89
CA GLU A 13 -12.70 -4.33 -3.20
C GLU A 13 -14.23 -4.38 -3.30
N ILE A 14 -14.93 -4.33 -2.17
CA ILE A 14 -16.38 -4.25 -2.03
C ILE A 14 -16.77 -2.98 -1.25
N HIS A 15 -17.96 -2.45 -1.55
CA HIS A 15 -18.54 -1.37 -0.74
C HIS A 15 -19.04 -1.96 0.58
N LEU A 16 -18.23 -1.78 1.62
CA LEU A 16 -18.61 -2.08 3.00
C LEU A 16 -19.39 -0.92 3.60
N HIS A 17 -20.34 -1.24 4.48
CA HIS A 17 -20.98 -0.22 5.31
C HIS A 17 -19.97 0.33 6.32
N ASP A 18 -20.08 1.62 6.66
CA ASP A 18 -19.13 2.32 7.54
C ASP A 18 -18.94 1.60 8.88
N THR A 19 -20.01 1.03 9.45
CA THR A 19 -19.92 0.25 10.70
C THR A 19 -19.03 -0.98 10.59
N VAL A 20 -19.01 -1.65 9.43
CA VAL A 20 -18.15 -2.80 9.16
C VAL A 20 -16.71 -2.35 8.93
N VAL A 21 -16.50 -1.20 8.29
CA VAL A 21 -15.17 -0.61 8.12
C VAL A 21 -14.58 -0.25 9.48
N ILE A 22 -15.34 0.45 10.33
CA ILE A 22 -14.94 0.81 11.69
C ILE A 22 -14.59 -0.46 12.48
N ASP A 23 -15.45 -1.47 12.48
CA ASP A 23 -15.20 -2.73 13.18
C ASP A 23 -13.88 -3.39 12.75
N LYS A 24 -13.61 -3.47 11.44
CA LYS A 24 -12.36 -4.04 10.91
C LYS A 24 -11.14 -3.26 11.38
N ILE A 25 -11.17 -1.93 11.28
CA ILE A 25 -10.05 -1.07 11.67
C ILE A 25 -9.81 -1.15 13.18
N THR A 26 -10.87 -1.12 13.99
CA THR A 26 -10.79 -1.26 15.46
C THR A 26 -10.17 -2.59 15.86
N HIS A 27 -10.48 -3.68 15.15
CA HIS A 27 -9.91 -5.00 15.38
C HIS A 27 -8.56 -5.23 14.68
N ARG A 28 -7.91 -4.16 14.19
CA ARG A 28 -6.61 -4.21 13.50
C ARG A 28 -6.59 -5.17 12.29
N LYS A 29 -7.72 -5.31 11.60
CA LYS A 29 -7.85 -6.11 10.38
C LYS A 29 -7.65 -5.21 9.17
N PHE A 30 -6.49 -5.33 8.55
CA PHE A 30 -6.19 -4.69 7.28
C PHE A 30 -6.67 -5.55 6.10
N MET A 31 -6.63 -5.02 4.88
CA MET A 31 -6.86 -5.83 3.69
C MET A 31 -5.77 -6.88 3.49
N GLU A 32 -6.12 -7.93 2.76
CA GLU A 32 -5.13 -8.83 2.16
C GLU A 32 -4.35 -8.09 1.06
N ARG A 33 -3.14 -8.57 0.76
CA ARG A 33 -2.30 -8.01 -0.29
C ARG A 33 -2.95 -8.23 -1.66
N PRO A 34 -3.26 -7.17 -2.43
CA PRO A 34 -3.72 -7.33 -3.80
C PRO A 34 -2.65 -7.97 -4.68
N GLU A 35 -3.05 -8.78 -5.66
CA GLU A 35 -2.13 -9.50 -6.56
C GLU A 35 -1.20 -8.58 -7.34
N GLN A 36 -1.59 -7.32 -7.55
CA GLN A 36 -0.80 -6.34 -8.29
C GLN A 36 0.41 -5.82 -7.49
N PHE A 37 0.46 -6.04 -6.17
CA PHE A 37 1.54 -5.57 -5.32
C PHE A 37 2.59 -6.67 -5.08
N LYS A 38 3.86 -6.36 -5.37
CA LYS A 38 5.01 -7.16 -4.91
C LYS A 38 5.09 -7.14 -3.36
N SER A 39 5.83 -8.07 -2.76
CA SER A 39 5.86 -8.23 -1.29
C SER A 39 6.40 -6.98 -0.59
N ASP A 40 7.53 -6.48 -1.08
CA ASP A 40 8.21 -5.25 -0.68
C ASP A 40 7.33 -3.99 -0.81
N GLN A 41 6.60 -3.88 -1.92
CA GLN A 41 5.65 -2.79 -2.16
C GLN A 41 4.50 -2.83 -1.15
N TRP A 42 3.99 -4.02 -0.83
CA TRP A 42 2.93 -4.19 0.16
C TRP A 42 3.41 -3.95 1.59
N GLU A 43 4.61 -4.39 1.93
CA GLU A 43 5.24 -4.12 3.22
C GLU A 43 5.38 -2.62 3.49
N LEU A 44 5.70 -1.83 2.45
CA LEU A 44 5.69 -0.37 2.55
C LEU A 44 4.29 0.18 2.87
N VAL A 45 3.24 -0.32 2.20
CA VAL A 45 1.85 0.07 2.50
C VAL A 45 1.50 -0.23 3.96
N LEU A 46 1.84 -1.42 4.46
CA LEU A 46 1.61 -1.80 5.85
C LEU A 46 2.37 -0.91 6.85
N ALA A 47 3.61 -0.52 6.52
CA ALA A 47 4.41 0.38 7.34
C ALA A 47 3.82 1.81 7.38
N LEU A 48 3.27 2.29 6.26
CA LEU A 48 2.57 3.56 6.12
C LEU A 48 1.18 3.56 6.76
N CYS A 49 0.56 2.40 6.96
CA CYS A 49 -0.77 2.24 7.55
C CYS A 49 -0.71 1.48 8.89
N ASN A 50 0.36 1.69 9.66
CA ASN A 50 0.55 1.00 10.93
C ASN A 50 -0.53 1.41 11.96
N PHE A 51 -1.16 0.43 12.61
CA PHE A 51 -2.15 0.68 13.66
C PHE A 51 -1.56 1.34 14.91
N GLU A 52 -0.23 1.29 15.08
CA GLU A 52 0.48 2.01 16.13
C GLU A 52 1.12 3.28 15.57
N PRO A 53 0.62 4.49 15.93
CA PRO A 53 1.11 5.74 15.36
C PRO A 53 2.61 5.97 15.56
N SER A 54 3.18 5.48 16.67
CA SER A 54 4.62 5.57 16.94
C SER A 54 5.48 4.66 16.05
N LYS A 55 4.88 3.67 15.40
CA LYS A 55 5.52 2.75 14.45
C LYS A 55 5.19 3.09 13.00
N LEU A 56 4.43 4.17 12.77
CA LEU A 56 4.14 4.68 11.44
C LEU A 56 5.46 5.10 10.80
N LEU A 57 5.70 4.63 9.58
CA LEU A 57 6.88 5.04 8.84
C LEU A 57 6.86 6.56 8.63
N SER A 58 7.98 7.23 8.89
CA SER A 58 8.04 8.68 8.65
C SER A 58 7.88 8.96 7.16
N LEU A 59 7.33 10.14 6.82
CA LEU A 59 7.14 10.50 5.41
C LEU A 59 8.47 10.53 4.65
N SER A 60 9.55 11.02 5.28
CA SER A 60 10.88 11.04 4.69
C SER A 60 11.39 9.62 4.40
N ASP A 61 11.24 8.70 5.35
CA ASP A 61 11.64 7.29 5.15
C ASP A 61 10.78 6.60 4.10
N ALA A 62 9.50 6.94 4.02
CA ALA A 62 8.59 6.44 2.99
C ALA A 62 8.99 6.89 1.59
N ILE A 63 9.37 8.16 1.43
CA ILE A 63 9.89 8.68 0.15
C ILE A 63 11.17 7.94 -0.24
N GLN A 64 12.10 7.73 0.70
CA GLN A 64 13.32 6.98 0.42
C GLN A 64 13.01 5.55 -0.03
N LYS A 65 12.13 4.83 0.69
CA LYS A 65 11.71 3.48 0.29
C LYS A 65 11.05 3.43 -1.08
N LEU A 66 10.24 4.43 -1.44
CA LEU A 66 9.63 4.52 -2.77
C LEU A 66 10.70 4.65 -3.87
N GLN A 67 11.74 5.45 -3.63
CA GLN A 67 12.87 5.58 -4.56
C GLN A 67 13.64 4.27 -4.70
N ASP A 68 13.86 3.56 -3.60
CA ASP A 68 14.56 2.27 -3.61
C ASP A 68 13.78 1.21 -4.42
N LEU A 69 12.45 1.18 -4.28
CA LEU A 69 11.56 0.30 -5.06
C LEU A 69 11.57 0.63 -6.56
N GLU A 70 11.67 1.91 -6.93
CA GLU A 70 11.76 2.34 -8.33
C GLU A 70 13.07 1.87 -8.99
N VAL A 71 14.18 1.97 -8.24
CA VAL A 71 15.50 1.53 -8.73
C VAL A 71 15.56 0.02 -8.96
N ASP A 72 14.95 -0.79 -8.09
CA ASP A 72 14.93 -2.25 -8.24
C ASP A 72 14.21 -2.70 -9.54
N THR A 73 13.09 -2.05 -9.88
CA THR A 73 12.37 -2.34 -11.13
C THR A 73 13.15 -2.00 -12.40
N ARG A 74 14.14 -1.09 -12.32
CA ARG A 74 14.93 -0.67 -13.48
C ARG A 74 16.00 -1.70 -13.86
N TRP A 75 16.58 -2.38 -12.88
CA TRP A 75 17.61 -3.40 -13.12
C TRP A 75 17.03 -4.73 -13.61
N GLU A 76 15.79 -5.08 -13.22
CA GLU A 76 15.07 -6.24 -13.77
C GLU A 76 14.78 -6.09 -15.29
N GLN A 77 14.66 -4.85 -15.80
CA GLN A 77 14.41 -4.57 -17.23
C GLN A 77 15.69 -4.53 -18.08
N GLU A 78 16.85 -4.23 -17.49
CA GLU A 78 18.13 -4.13 -18.21
C GLU A 78 18.84 -5.48 -18.41
N CYS A 79 18.41 -6.54 -17.70
CA CYS A 79 18.97 -7.89 -17.80
C CYS A 79 18.13 -8.89 -18.64
N ASN A 80 17.18 -8.42 -19.44
CA ASN A 80 16.38 -9.23 -20.38
C ASN A 80 16.46 -8.67 -21.81
#